data_AF-A0A8C4VKM7-F1
#
_entry.id   AF-A0A8C4VKM7-F1
#
_cell.length_a   1.000
_cell.length_b   1.000
_cell.length_c   1.000
_cell.angle_alpha   90.00
_cell.angle_beta   90.00
_cell.angle_gamma   90.00
#
_symmetry.space_group_name_H-M   'P 1'
#
loop_
_entity.id
_entity.type
_entity.pdbx_description
1 polymer ?
#
loop_
_entity_poly.entity_id
_entity_poly.type
_entity_poly.pdbx_seq_one_letter_code
_entity_poly.pdbx_strand_id
1 'polypeptide(L)'
;MGCCFCKRRKEAKGGAQGGAGQDPPAADEEKPPPQYSWDQRAKVDPKDYTFSGLKDETVGRLPGKVAGQQFVIQDCENCNIYIFDHSATITIDDCTSCRIFLGPVKGSVFFRDCKDCKCVVACQQFRTRDCRKLEVFLCCATQPIIESSTGMKFGCFQYYYPELALQFKDAGLSIFNNTWSNIHDFTPVSGENNWSLLPEDATVQDYVPLPTSEELKVIRISTDTMKSIIPITRGGRQKSSEESCLAVFFAGDYTTANARKLIDEMTGKGFLLVQTKEVSMKAEDAQRVFQQSASDFIPLLEKGPVVALEFNGDGAVEGCRSIINDVFSGTKVFVSVNKASASQDVDSFYNFADMQMAM
;
A
#
# COMPACT_ATOMS: atom_id res chain seq x y z
N MET A 1 40.19 -21.01 -10.40
CA MET A 1 41.44 -21.80 -10.46
C MET A 1 41.95 -21.96 -9.04
N GLY A 2 42.17 -23.20 -8.61
CA GLY A 2 42.27 -23.56 -7.20
C GLY A 2 43.67 -23.50 -6.59
N CYS A 3 43.64 -23.85 -5.31
CA CYS A 3 44.64 -24.57 -4.51
C CYS A 3 45.64 -23.82 -3.61
N CYS A 4 45.66 -24.36 -2.38
CA CYS A 4 46.81 -24.70 -1.54
C CYS A 4 47.40 -23.64 -0.62
N PHE A 5 47.40 -23.95 0.69
CA PHE A 5 48.64 -23.90 1.46
C PHE A 5 48.74 -25.05 2.48
N CYS A 6 49.89 -25.74 2.39
CA CYS A 6 50.29 -26.93 3.15
C CYS A 6 50.66 -26.65 4.61
N LYS A 7 50.41 -27.64 5.48
CA LYS A 7 51.01 -27.78 6.82
C LYS A 7 52.33 -28.55 6.74
N ARG A 8 53.35 -28.10 7.47
CA ARG A 8 54.60 -28.84 7.75
C ARG A 8 54.57 -29.40 9.18
N ARG A 9 54.97 -30.67 9.29
CA ARG A 9 55.14 -31.49 10.51
C ARG A 9 56.51 -31.25 11.16
N LYS A 10 56.63 -31.54 12.46
CA LYS A 10 57.86 -32.03 13.10
C LYS A 10 57.53 -33.02 14.23
N GLU A 11 58.05 -34.24 14.09
CA GLU A 11 58.21 -35.34 15.06
C GLU A 11 59.58 -35.17 15.79
N ALA A 12 60.02 -35.82 16.89
CA ALA A 12 59.60 -36.99 17.68
C ALA A 12 60.47 -37.12 18.97
N LYS A 13 60.16 -38.18 19.77
CA LYS A 13 60.95 -38.94 20.79
C LYS A 13 60.73 -38.51 22.26
N GLY A 14 60.53 -39.37 23.26
CA GLY A 14 60.48 -40.84 23.40
C GLY A 14 60.90 -41.24 24.84
N GLY A 15 60.31 -42.27 25.46
CA GLY A 15 60.77 -42.87 26.73
C GLY A 15 59.67 -43.33 27.71
N ALA A 16 59.79 -44.54 28.27
CA ALA A 16 58.73 -45.33 28.92
C ALA A 16 58.84 -45.45 30.46
N GLN A 17 57.70 -45.66 31.15
CA GLN A 17 57.37 -46.73 32.13
C GLN A 17 56.42 -46.28 33.27
N GLY A 18 55.36 -47.07 33.48
CA GLY A 18 54.86 -47.48 34.82
C GLY A 18 53.65 -46.75 35.41
N GLY A 19 52.58 -47.49 35.73
CA GLY A 19 51.65 -47.15 36.81
C GLY A 19 50.16 -47.18 36.45
N ALA A 20 49.42 -48.09 37.08
CA ALA A 20 48.01 -48.40 36.86
C ALA A 20 47.03 -47.29 37.31
N GLY A 21 45.91 -47.18 36.59
CA GLY A 21 44.70 -46.45 36.97
C GLY A 21 43.63 -46.66 35.90
N GLN A 22 42.65 -47.52 36.19
CA GLN A 22 41.49 -47.80 35.34
C GLN A 22 40.39 -46.78 35.65
N ASP A 23 40.04 -45.94 34.67
CA ASP A 23 38.76 -45.24 34.62
C ASP A 23 37.99 -45.77 33.39
N PRO A 24 36.69 -46.12 33.49
CA PRO A 24 35.92 -46.59 32.34
C PRO A 24 35.61 -45.42 31.39
N PRO A 25 35.61 -45.63 30.05
CA PRO A 25 35.31 -44.58 29.10
C PRO A 25 33.82 -44.21 29.15
N ALA A 26 33.55 -42.90 29.25
CA ALA A 26 32.21 -42.33 29.13
C ALA A 26 31.63 -42.64 27.74
N ALA A 27 30.35 -43.01 27.70
CA ALA A 27 29.61 -43.27 26.48
C ALA A 27 29.56 -42.02 25.59
N ASP A 28 29.91 -42.17 24.31
CA ASP A 28 29.68 -41.17 23.28
C ASP A 28 28.16 -40.97 23.13
N GLU A 29 27.63 -39.87 23.67
CA GLU A 29 26.32 -39.37 23.28
C GLU A 29 26.37 -38.91 21.82
N GLU A 30 25.71 -39.65 20.93
CA GLU A 30 25.46 -39.23 19.56
C GLU A 30 24.76 -37.86 19.57
N LYS A 31 25.50 -36.82 19.21
CA LYS A 31 24.92 -35.50 18.99
C LYS A 31 23.90 -35.61 17.85
N PRO A 32 22.65 -35.13 18.05
CA PRO A 32 21.66 -35.12 16.98
C PRO A 32 22.22 -34.36 15.77
N PRO A 33 21.88 -34.80 14.54
CA PRO A 33 22.41 -34.20 13.33
C PRO A 33 22.12 -32.69 13.30
N PRO A 34 23.04 -31.87 12.75
CA PRO A 34 22.87 -30.43 12.72
C PRO A 34 21.58 -30.08 11.95
N GLN A 35 20.62 -29.51 12.66
CA GLN A 35 19.37 -29.03 12.10
C GLN A 35 19.62 -27.66 11.48
N TYR A 36 19.44 -27.54 10.17
CA TYR A 36 19.74 -26.34 9.43
C TYR A 36 18.45 -25.52 9.22
N SER A 37 18.56 -24.21 9.02
CA SER A 37 17.40 -23.29 8.92
C SER A 37 16.40 -23.62 7.80
N TRP A 38 16.82 -24.36 6.78
CA TRP A 38 15.95 -24.88 5.72
C TRP A 38 15.12 -26.12 6.12
N ASP A 39 15.48 -26.84 7.18
CA ASP A 39 14.73 -28.01 7.68
C ASP A 39 13.45 -27.61 8.42
N GLN A 40 13.31 -26.32 8.76
CA GLN A 40 12.14 -25.74 9.43
C GLN A 40 11.21 -24.96 8.49
N ARG A 41 11.50 -24.90 7.17
CA ARG A 41 10.58 -24.24 6.23
C ARG A 41 9.34 -25.11 6.09
N ALA A 42 8.18 -24.55 6.47
CA ALA A 42 6.89 -25.13 6.12
C ALA A 42 6.88 -25.41 4.60
N LYS A 43 6.46 -26.61 4.21
CA LYS A 43 6.32 -26.94 2.78
C LYS A 43 5.22 -26.06 2.20
N VAL A 44 5.61 -25.04 1.44
CA VAL A 44 4.71 -24.15 0.71
C VAL A 44 4.30 -24.88 -0.58
N ASP A 45 3.02 -25.22 -0.76
CA ASP A 45 2.52 -25.78 -2.02
C ASP A 45 2.24 -24.62 -2.99
N PRO A 46 2.84 -24.58 -4.20
CA PRO A 46 2.53 -23.57 -5.21
C PRO A 46 1.04 -23.41 -5.52
N LYS A 47 0.24 -24.47 -5.36
CA LYS A 47 -1.22 -24.44 -5.57
C LYS A 47 -1.96 -23.56 -4.57
N ASP A 48 -1.41 -23.37 -3.36
CA ASP A 48 -2.03 -22.52 -2.36
C ASP A 48 -1.95 -21.03 -2.75
N TYR A 49 -1.05 -20.68 -3.67
CA TYR A 49 -0.75 -19.32 -4.12
C TYR A 49 -1.10 -19.08 -5.59
N THR A 50 -1.86 -20.00 -6.19
CA THR A 50 -2.27 -19.92 -7.59
C THR A 50 -3.74 -20.24 -7.75
N PHE A 51 -4.48 -19.38 -8.46
CA PHE A 51 -5.77 -19.71 -9.05
C PHE A 51 -5.59 -19.81 -10.56
N SER A 52 -5.92 -20.97 -11.14
CA SER A 52 -5.69 -21.24 -12.56
C SER A 52 -6.84 -22.03 -13.16
N GLY A 53 -7.35 -21.58 -14.31
CA GLY A 53 -8.33 -22.34 -15.10
C GLY A 53 -9.72 -22.44 -14.47
N LEU A 54 -10.07 -21.56 -13.53
CA LEU A 54 -11.35 -21.58 -12.83
C LEU A 54 -12.46 -20.97 -13.71
N LYS A 55 -13.66 -21.53 -13.64
CA LYS A 55 -14.82 -21.02 -14.40
C LYS A 55 -16.08 -21.03 -13.56
N ASP A 56 -16.80 -19.91 -13.54
CA ASP A 56 -18.06 -19.76 -12.80
C ASP A 56 -17.94 -20.03 -11.29
N GLU A 57 -16.76 -19.78 -10.73
CA GLU A 57 -16.44 -20.08 -9.32
C GLU A 57 -16.31 -18.82 -8.46
N THR A 58 -16.55 -18.98 -7.16
CA THR A 58 -16.22 -17.99 -6.14
C THR A 58 -15.15 -18.56 -5.21
N VAL A 59 -13.94 -18.02 -5.29
CA VAL A 59 -12.77 -18.49 -4.55
C VAL A 59 -12.09 -17.36 -3.78
N GLY A 60 -11.30 -17.71 -2.78
CA GLY A 60 -10.55 -16.70 -2.06
C GLY A 60 -9.52 -17.26 -1.08
N ARG A 61 -8.90 -16.31 -0.37
CA ARG A 61 -7.96 -16.57 0.73
C ARG A 61 -8.36 -15.73 1.92
N LEU A 62 -8.47 -16.39 3.07
CA LEU A 62 -8.71 -15.75 4.36
C LEU A 62 -7.44 -15.05 4.87
N PRO A 63 -7.57 -14.11 5.82
CA PRO A 63 -6.43 -13.49 6.48
C PRO A 63 -5.43 -14.52 7.03
N GLY A 64 -4.13 -14.26 6.81
CA GLY A 64 -3.02 -15.12 7.24
C GLY A 64 -2.74 -16.32 6.34
N LYS A 65 -3.49 -16.52 5.24
CA LYS A 65 -3.26 -17.63 4.30
C LYS A 65 -2.25 -17.31 3.20
N VAL A 66 -2.03 -16.03 2.89
CA VAL A 66 -1.03 -15.61 1.89
C VAL A 66 0.22 -15.07 2.58
N ALA A 67 0.06 -14.29 3.65
CA ALA A 67 1.12 -13.82 4.54
C ALA A 67 2.35 -13.25 3.79
N GLY A 68 2.12 -12.39 2.79
CA GLY A 68 3.18 -11.69 2.07
C GLY A 68 3.88 -12.53 1.00
N GLN A 69 3.38 -13.71 0.65
CA GLN A 69 3.88 -14.47 -0.51
C GLN A 69 3.41 -13.86 -1.84
N GLN A 70 4.03 -14.28 -2.94
CA GLN A 70 3.55 -14.00 -4.29
C GLN A 70 2.27 -14.79 -4.56
N PHE A 71 1.35 -14.21 -5.35
CA PHE A 71 0.14 -14.89 -5.78
C PHE A 71 -0.04 -14.79 -7.31
N VAL A 72 -0.59 -15.82 -7.95
CA VAL A 72 -0.85 -15.85 -9.39
C VAL A 72 -2.33 -16.16 -9.64
N ILE A 73 -2.96 -15.38 -10.52
CA ILE A 73 -4.31 -15.64 -11.02
C ILE A 73 -4.21 -15.73 -12.54
N GLN A 74 -4.58 -16.85 -13.14
CA GLN A 74 -4.45 -17.04 -14.59
C GLN A 74 -5.62 -17.83 -15.17
N ASP A 75 -5.99 -17.56 -16.42
CA ASP A 75 -6.98 -18.34 -17.17
C ASP A 75 -8.35 -18.48 -16.47
N CYS A 76 -8.79 -17.47 -15.72
CA CYS A 76 -10.05 -17.52 -14.97
C CYS A 76 -11.19 -16.82 -15.76
N GLU A 77 -12.38 -17.43 -15.79
CA GLU A 77 -13.54 -16.91 -16.53
C GLU A 77 -14.77 -16.81 -15.63
N ASN A 78 -15.45 -15.66 -15.63
CA ASN A 78 -16.66 -15.41 -14.83
C ASN A 78 -16.51 -15.76 -13.33
N CYS A 79 -15.34 -15.50 -12.76
CA CYS A 79 -15.04 -15.84 -11.36
C CYS A 79 -15.16 -14.65 -10.42
N ASN A 80 -15.51 -14.91 -9.16
CA ASN A 80 -15.34 -13.96 -8.06
C ASN A 80 -14.13 -14.38 -7.22
N ILE A 81 -13.11 -13.54 -7.14
CA ILE A 81 -11.83 -13.87 -6.51
C ILE A 81 -11.55 -12.88 -5.40
N TYR A 82 -11.39 -13.36 -4.16
CA TYR A 82 -11.15 -12.49 -3.01
C TYR A 82 -9.91 -12.91 -2.22
N ILE A 83 -8.86 -12.10 -2.26
CA ILE A 83 -7.64 -12.32 -1.48
C ILE A 83 -7.64 -11.35 -0.30
N PHE A 84 -8.12 -11.81 0.86
CA PHE A 84 -8.21 -11.00 2.08
C PHE A 84 -6.94 -11.08 2.93
N ASP A 85 -5.79 -10.91 2.28
CA ASP A 85 -4.49 -10.91 2.92
C ASP A 85 -3.48 -10.05 2.14
N HIS A 86 -2.36 -9.71 2.77
CA HIS A 86 -1.27 -9.02 2.11
C HIS A 86 -0.40 -9.99 1.28
N SER A 87 0.16 -9.47 0.19
CA SER A 87 0.97 -10.24 -0.77
C SER A 87 2.23 -9.48 -1.17
N ALA A 88 3.27 -10.19 -1.63
CA ALA A 88 4.46 -9.56 -2.18
C ALA A 88 4.18 -8.93 -3.55
N THR A 89 3.60 -9.73 -4.46
CA THR A 89 3.24 -9.32 -5.82
C THR A 89 2.13 -10.23 -6.34
N ILE A 90 1.29 -9.71 -7.24
CA ILE A 90 0.21 -10.47 -7.86
C ILE A 90 0.23 -10.27 -9.37
N THR A 91 0.21 -11.36 -10.13
CA THR A 91 -0.01 -11.34 -11.58
C THR A 91 -1.39 -11.88 -11.90
N ILE A 92 -2.10 -11.21 -12.80
CA ILE A 92 -3.43 -11.58 -13.28
C ILE A 92 -3.36 -11.68 -14.80
N ASP A 93 -3.47 -12.90 -15.32
CA ASP A 93 -3.23 -13.22 -16.72
C ASP A 93 -4.48 -13.86 -17.35
N ASP A 94 -4.82 -13.44 -18.57
CA ASP A 94 -5.85 -14.10 -19.39
C ASP A 94 -7.22 -14.27 -18.69
N CYS A 95 -7.56 -13.37 -17.76
CA CYS A 95 -8.80 -13.44 -17.01
C CYS A 95 -9.93 -12.66 -17.70
N THR A 96 -11.13 -13.25 -17.77
CA THR A 96 -12.29 -12.65 -18.44
C THR A 96 -13.51 -12.59 -17.52
N SER A 97 -14.20 -11.46 -17.49
CA SER A 97 -15.45 -11.27 -16.73
C SER A 97 -15.34 -11.56 -15.23
N CYS A 98 -14.16 -11.33 -14.63
CA CYS A 98 -13.91 -11.63 -13.22
C CYS A 98 -14.17 -10.42 -12.30
N ARG A 99 -14.62 -10.67 -11.07
CA ARG A 99 -14.66 -9.68 -9.98
C ARG A 99 -13.58 -10.00 -8.96
N ILE A 100 -12.67 -9.06 -8.71
CA ILE A 100 -11.44 -9.35 -7.97
C ILE A 100 -11.25 -8.36 -6.82
N PHE A 101 -11.11 -8.87 -5.60
CA PHE A 101 -10.60 -8.09 -4.46
C PHE A 101 -9.19 -8.56 -4.13
N LEU A 102 -8.24 -7.62 -4.08
CA LEU A 102 -6.87 -7.86 -3.66
C LEU A 102 -6.57 -7.03 -2.41
N GLY A 103 -6.17 -7.70 -1.33
CA GLY A 103 -5.57 -7.06 -0.18
C GLY A 103 -4.25 -6.34 -0.52
N PRO A 104 -3.61 -5.70 0.47
CA PRO A 104 -2.44 -4.85 0.26
C PRO A 104 -1.26 -5.61 -0.38
N VAL A 105 -0.83 -5.17 -1.57
CA VAL A 105 0.29 -5.76 -2.30
C VAL A 105 1.54 -4.90 -2.17
N LYS A 106 2.55 -5.41 -1.47
CA LYS A 106 3.80 -4.68 -1.18
C LYS A 106 4.50 -4.15 -2.43
N GLY A 107 4.50 -4.93 -3.50
CA GLY A 107 5.12 -4.59 -4.77
C GLY A 107 4.09 -4.29 -5.85
N SER A 108 4.22 -4.98 -6.99
CA SER A 108 3.39 -4.74 -8.16
C SER A 108 2.17 -5.65 -8.23
N VAL A 109 1.07 -5.09 -8.72
CA VAL A 109 -0.04 -5.83 -9.32
C VAL A 109 0.03 -5.63 -10.83
N PHE A 110 0.06 -6.72 -11.58
CA PHE A 110 0.18 -6.69 -13.04
C PHE A 110 -0.97 -7.46 -13.70
N PHE A 111 -1.84 -6.75 -14.41
CA PHE A 111 -2.85 -7.33 -15.29
C PHE A 111 -2.31 -7.47 -16.72
N ARG A 112 -2.41 -8.66 -17.30
CA ARG A 112 -2.04 -8.95 -18.69
C ARG A 112 -3.20 -9.68 -19.38
N ASP A 113 -3.54 -9.23 -20.59
CA ASP A 113 -4.54 -9.91 -21.44
C ASP A 113 -5.94 -10.08 -20.80
N CYS A 114 -6.28 -9.25 -19.80
CA CYS A 114 -7.53 -9.34 -19.05
C CYS A 114 -8.66 -8.52 -19.69
N LYS A 115 -9.90 -9.03 -19.60
CA LYS A 115 -11.08 -8.45 -20.25
C LYS A 115 -12.30 -8.39 -19.35
N ASP A 116 -13.00 -7.26 -19.34
CA ASP A 116 -14.28 -7.09 -18.62
C ASP A 116 -14.19 -7.43 -17.11
N CYS A 117 -13.05 -7.19 -16.47
CA CYS A 117 -12.88 -7.44 -15.03
C CYS A 117 -13.13 -6.18 -14.19
N LYS A 118 -13.68 -6.40 -12.99
CA LYS A 118 -13.97 -5.35 -12.01
C LYS A 118 -13.19 -5.62 -10.74
N CYS A 119 -12.43 -4.64 -10.25
CA CYS A 119 -11.41 -4.88 -9.26
C CYS A 119 -11.42 -3.87 -8.12
N VAL A 120 -11.04 -4.30 -6.93
CA VAL A 120 -10.61 -3.45 -5.80
C VAL A 120 -9.18 -3.85 -5.46
N VAL A 121 -8.23 -2.93 -5.58
CA VAL A 121 -6.79 -3.24 -5.52
C VAL A 121 -6.05 -2.21 -4.67
N ALA A 122 -5.21 -2.68 -3.74
CA ALA A 122 -4.22 -1.86 -3.05
C ALA A 122 -2.81 -2.37 -3.37
N CYS A 123 -1.93 -1.51 -3.89
CA CYS A 123 -0.58 -1.92 -4.27
C CYS A 123 0.44 -0.78 -4.23
N GLN A 124 1.73 -1.10 -4.26
CA GLN A 124 2.76 -0.09 -4.49
C GLN A 124 2.76 0.36 -5.95
N GLN A 125 2.76 -0.58 -6.89
CA GLN A 125 2.79 -0.32 -8.34
C GLN A 125 1.62 -1.03 -9.04
N PHE A 126 0.86 -0.29 -9.84
CA PHE A 126 -0.20 -0.84 -10.67
C PHE A 126 0.21 -0.80 -12.14
N ARG A 127 0.13 -1.95 -12.82
CA ARG A 127 0.48 -2.08 -14.24
C ARG A 127 -0.60 -2.86 -14.99
N THR A 128 -0.92 -2.43 -16.20
CA THR A 128 -1.72 -3.21 -17.14
C THR A 128 -1.05 -3.27 -18.50
N ARG A 129 -1.19 -4.42 -19.17
CA ARG A 129 -0.81 -4.58 -20.57
C ARG A 129 -1.87 -5.38 -21.31
N ASP A 130 -2.21 -4.98 -22.53
CA ASP A 130 -3.14 -5.72 -23.40
C ASP A 130 -4.53 -5.96 -22.80
N CYS A 131 -4.99 -5.09 -21.88
CA CYS A 131 -6.24 -5.25 -21.17
C CYS A 131 -7.39 -4.46 -21.81
N ARG A 132 -8.64 -4.91 -21.62
CA ARG A 132 -9.83 -4.21 -22.12
C ARG A 132 -10.94 -4.14 -21.08
N LYS A 133 -11.51 -2.96 -20.89
CA LYS A 133 -12.66 -2.72 -19.99
C LYS A 133 -12.42 -3.20 -18.56
N LEU A 134 -11.33 -2.72 -17.95
CA LEU A 134 -11.10 -2.91 -16.52
C LEU A 134 -11.67 -1.73 -15.72
N GLU A 135 -12.43 -2.04 -14.67
CA GLU A 135 -12.99 -1.03 -13.76
C GLU A 135 -12.40 -1.26 -12.36
N VAL A 136 -11.52 -0.36 -11.90
CA VAL A 136 -10.67 -0.60 -10.72
C VAL A 136 -10.85 0.50 -9.66
N PHE A 137 -11.26 0.11 -8.45
CA PHE A 137 -11.11 0.93 -7.25
C PHE A 137 -9.69 0.73 -6.70
N LEU A 138 -8.85 1.74 -6.80
CA LEU A 138 -7.41 1.63 -6.67
C LEU A 138 -6.87 2.43 -5.48
N CYS A 139 -5.93 1.81 -4.76
CA CYS A 139 -4.97 2.48 -3.90
C CYS A 139 -3.58 2.18 -4.44
N CYS A 140 -2.90 3.17 -5.00
CA CYS A 140 -1.57 2.99 -5.59
C CYS A 140 -0.59 4.01 -5.04
N ALA A 141 0.54 3.53 -4.51
CA ALA A 141 1.56 4.42 -3.95
C ALA A 141 2.30 5.22 -5.04
N THR A 142 2.51 4.61 -6.21
CA THR A 142 3.14 5.25 -7.38
C THR A 142 2.13 5.55 -8.48
N GLN A 143 2.55 6.31 -9.50
CA GLN A 143 1.72 6.57 -10.67
C GLN A 143 1.25 5.24 -11.33
N PRO A 144 -0.07 4.98 -11.44
CA PRO A 144 -0.59 3.80 -12.13
C PRO A 144 -0.26 3.86 -13.63
N ILE A 145 0.09 2.72 -14.21
CA ILE A 145 0.54 2.62 -15.60
C ILE A 145 -0.40 1.71 -16.40
N ILE A 146 -0.77 2.16 -17.60
CA ILE A 146 -1.41 1.33 -18.62
C ILE A 146 -0.59 1.31 -19.91
N GLU A 147 -0.65 0.18 -20.63
CA GLU A 147 0.00 -0.04 -21.91
C GLU A 147 -0.89 -0.92 -22.78
N SER A 148 -1.04 -0.59 -24.07
CA SER A 148 -1.84 -1.33 -25.05
C SER A 148 -3.25 -1.72 -24.56
N SER A 149 -3.85 -0.88 -23.72
CA SER A 149 -5.09 -1.17 -22.99
C SER A 149 -6.17 -0.13 -23.28
N THR A 150 -7.44 -0.53 -23.33
CA THR A 150 -8.55 0.37 -23.66
C THR A 150 -9.77 0.21 -22.75
N GLY A 151 -10.54 1.28 -22.55
CA GLY A 151 -11.73 1.26 -21.71
C GLY A 151 -11.44 1.11 -20.22
N MET A 152 -10.27 1.56 -19.77
CA MET A 152 -9.84 1.48 -18.38
C MET A 152 -10.60 2.53 -17.55
N LYS A 153 -11.09 2.17 -16.36
CA LYS A 153 -11.74 3.11 -15.45
C LYS A 153 -11.19 2.98 -14.04
N PHE A 154 -10.94 4.12 -13.39
CA PHE A 154 -10.34 4.16 -12.07
C PHE A 154 -11.24 4.89 -11.06
N GLY A 155 -11.33 4.37 -9.85
CA GLY A 155 -11.96 4.99 -8.68
C GLY A 155 -11.04 4.90 -7.46
N CYS A 156 -11.31 5.66 -6.41
CA CYS A 156 -10.54 5.56 -5.16
C CYS A 156 -10.87 4.23 -4.47
N PHE A 157 -9.86 3.56 -3.90
CA PHE A 157 -10.08 2.38 -3.04
C PHE A 157 -11.08 2.68 -1.93
N GLN A 158 -12.08 1.79 -1.78
CA GLN A 158 -13.12 1.90 -0.77
C GLN A 158 -13.47 0.52 -0.23
N TYR A 159 -12.86 0.15 0.89
CA TYR A 159 -13.04 -1.16 1.50
C TYR A 159 -12.59 -1.18 2.97
N TYR A 160 -13.21 -2.06 3.76
CA TYR A 160 -12.87 -2.29 5.15
C TYR A 160 -13.14 -3.74 5.55
N TYR A 161 -12.23 -4.29 6.34
CA TYR A 161 -12.44 -5.42 7.24
C TYR A 161 -11.41 -5.31 8.39
N PRO A 162 -11.63 -5.96 9.55
CA PRO A 162 -10.83 -5.72 10.75
C PRO A 162 -9.31 -5.87 10.57
N GLU A 163 -8.87 -6.86 9.80
CA GLU A 163 -7.46 -7.20 9.59
C GLU A 163 -6.76 -6.27 8.57
N LEU A 164 -7.52 -5.56 7.74
CA LEU A 164 -6.99 -4.81 6.59
C LEU A 164 -5.97 -3.75 7.00
N ALA A 165 -6.19 -3.05 8.12
CA ALA A 165 -5.26 -2.03 8.60
C ALA A 165 -3.87 -2.60 8.93
N LEU A 166 -3.82 -3.78 9.57
CA LEU A 166 -2.56 -4.45 9.88
C LEU A 166 -1.88 -4.95 8.60
N GLN A 167 -2.66 -5.46 7.64
CA GLN A 167 -2.14 -5.91 6.36
C GLN A 167 -1.53 -4.78 5.51
N PHE A 168 -2.07 -3.56 5.58
CA PHE A 168 -1.43 -2.38 4.96
C PHE A 168 -0.05 -2.11 5.57
N LYS A 169 0.04 -2.19 6.90
CA LYS A 169 1.31 -2.05 7.63
C LYS A 169 2.30 -3.16 7.26
N ASP A 170 1.86 -4.42 7.20
CA ASP A 170 2.72 -5.56 6.86
C ASP A 170 3.22 -5.49 5.40
N ALA A 171 2.39 -4.97 4.49
CA ALA A 171 2.79 -4.66 3.12
C ALA A 171 3.71 -3.42 2.99
N GLY A 172 3.88 -2.64 4.05
CA GLY A 172 4.66 -1.40 4.02
C GLY A 172 4.00 -0.29 3.20
N LEU A 173 2.67 -0.31 3.07
CA LEU A 173 1.90 0.68 2.33
C LEU A 173 1.25 1.67 3.29
N SER A 174 1.55 2.96 3.09
CA SER A 174 0.83 4.03 3.79
C SER A 174 -0.58 4.18 3.23
N ILE A 175 -1.57 4.29 4.12
CA ILE A 175 -2.95 4.60 3.74
C ILE A 175 -3.12 6.02 3.20
N PHE A 176 -2.12 6.89 3.37
CA PHE A 176 -2.12 8.27 2.90
C PHE A 176 -1.40 8.43 1.57
N ASN A 177 -0.73 7.41 1.04
CA ASN A 177 -0.06 7.48 -0.26
C ASN A 177 -0.92 6.80 -1.33
N ASN A 178 -1.78 7.59 -1.98
CA ASN A 178 -2.69 7.09 -3.00
C ASN A 178 -2.83 8.04 -4.19
N THR A 179 -2.25 7.68 -5.34
CA THR A 179 -2.27 8.45 -6.60
C THR A 179 -3.17 7.82 -7.67
N TRP A 180 -4.22 7.11 -7.25
CA TRP A 180 -5.12 6.29 -8.08
C TRP A 180 -5.67 6.92 -9.37
N SER A 181 -5.76 8.24 -9.44
CA SER A 181 -6.35 8.98 -10.57
C SER A 181 -5.33 9.56 -11.55
N ASN A 182 -4.03 9.54 -11.24
CA ASN A 182 -2.98 10.12 -12.09
C ASN A 182 -2.39 9.03 -12.99
N ILE A 183 -3.10 8.64 -14.06
CA ILE A 183 -2.73 7.49 -14.88
C ILE A 183 -1.69 7.90 -15.95
N HIS A 184 -0.62 7.12 -16.07
CA HIS A 184 0.30 7.21 -17.20
C HIS A 184 -0.04 6.16 -18.27
N ASP A 185 -0.29 6.63 -19.49
CA ASP A 185 -0.55 5.77 -20.66
C ASP A 185 0.69 5.76 -21.58
N PHE A 186 1.31 4.59 -21.74
CA PHE A 186 2.47 4.42 -22.62
C PHE A 186 2.12 4.39 -24.11
N THR A 187 0.85 4.13 -24.44
CA THR A 187 0.37 3.95 -25.82
C THR A 187 -0.86 4.81 -26.11
N PRO A 188 -0.78 6.14 -25.91
CA PRO A 188 -1.92 7.01 -26.16
C PRO A 188 -2.28 7.02 -27.65
N VAL A 189 -3.57 6.93 -27.95
CA VAL A 189 -4.10 7.05 -29.31
C VAL A 189 -4.67 8.45 -29.49
N SER A 190 -4.23 9.16 -30.53
CA SER A 190 -4.67 10.54 -30.78
C SER A 190 -6.19 10.62 -30.96
N GLY A 191 -6.86 11.46 -30.17
CA GLY A 191 -8.31 11.66 -30.22
C GLY A 191 -9.13 10.62 -29.45
N GLU A 192 -8.50 9.60 -28.87
CA GLU A 192 -9.15 8.61 -28.02
C GLU A 192 -8.65 8.74 -26.57
N ASN A 193 -9.48 8.35 -25.62
CA ASN A 193 -9.09 8.27 -24.22
C ASN A 193 -9.14 6.81 -23.77
N ASN A 194 -7.96 6.21 -23.59
CA ASN A 194 -7.82 4.81 -23.20
C ASN A 194 -8.29 4.54 -21.76
N TRP A 195 -8.37 5.60 -20.94
CA TRP A 195 -8.80 5.53 -19.57
C TRP A 195 -9.74 6.67 -19.16
N SER A 196 -10.48 6.49 -18.08
CA SER A 196 -11.30 7.54 -17.49
C SER A 196 -11.46 7.29 -15.99
N LEU A 197 -12.12 8.20 -15.28
CA LEU A 197 -12.46 7.98 -13.88
C LEU A 197 -13.87 7.40 -13.79
N LEU A 198 -14.09 6.48 -12.85
CA LEU A 198 -15.41 5.99 -12.48
C LEU A 198 -16.30 7.16 -12.00
N PRO A 199 -17.63 7.05 -12.09
CA PRO A 199 -18.54 8.02 -11.47
C PRO A 199 -18.26 8.18 -9.97
N GLU A 200 -18.49 9.38 -9.41
CA GLU A 200 -18.28 9.64 -7.97
C GLU A 200 -19.29 8.92 -7.09
N ASP A 201 -20.49 8.66 -7.61
CA ASP A 201 -21.58 7.92 -6.98
C ASP A 201 -21.51 6.40 -7.23
N ALA A 202 -20.42 5.91 -7.84
CA ALA A 202 -20.21 4.49 -8.09
C ALA A 202 -20.18 3.70 -6.78
N THR A 203 -21.13 2.78 -6.61
CA THR A 203 -21.19 1.92 -5.43
C THR A 203 -20.32 0.69 -5.63
N VAL A 204 -19.31 0.49 -4.79
CA VAL A 204 -18.33 -0.62 -4.91
C VAL A 204 -19.01 -1.98 -5.11
N GLN A 205 -20.12 -2.26 -4.43
CA GLN A 205 -20.83 -3.55 -4.51
C GLN A 205 -21.43 -3.86 -5.88
N ASP A 206 -21.75 -2.84 -6.69
CA ASP A 206 -22.25 -3.03 -8.07
C ASP A 206 -21.14 -3.50 -9.02
N TYR A 207 -19.89 -3.29 -8.61
CA TYR A 207 -18.70 -3.66 -9.36
C TYR A 207 -18.07 -4.93 -8.81
N VAL A 208 -17.81 -4.97 -7.50
CA VAL A 208 -17.24 -6.11 -6.78
C VAL A 208 -18.19 -6.47 -5.64
N PRO A 209 -19.09 -7.45 -5.84
CA PRO A 209 -20.06 -7.84 -4.82
C PRO A 209 -19.35 -8.46 -3.61
N LEU A 210 -20.03 -8.48 -2.47
CA LEU A 210 -19.54 -9.19 -1.29
C LEU A 210 -19.52 -10.71 -1.55
N PRO A 211 -18.54 -11.45 -0.99
CA PRO A 211 -18.46 -12.88 -1.19
C PRO A 211 -19.69 -13.60 -0.61
N THR A 212 -20.23 -14.56 -1.36
CA THR A 212 -21.41 -15.34 -0.96
C THR A 212 -21.07 -16.75 -0.47
N SER A 213 -19.81 -17.18 -0.58
CA SER A 213 -19.36 -18.48 -0.09
C SER A 213 -19.27 -18.51 1.45
N GLU A 214 -19.69 -19.62 2.06
CA GLU A 214 -19.68 -19.78 3.52
C GLU A 214 -18.29 -19.59 4.14
N GLU A 215 -17.23 -19.99 3.42
CA GLU A 215 -15.86 -19.80 3.87
C GLU A 215 -15.49 -18.32 4.04
N LEU A 216 -15.89 -17.46 3.09
CA LEU A 216 -15.49 -16.05 3.06
C LEU A 216 -16.44 -15.13 3.83
N LYS A 217 -17.67 -15.58 4.10
CA LYS A 217 -18.68 -14.84 4.90
C LYS A 217 -18.23 -14.53 6.33
N VAL A 218 -17.22 -15.24 6.84
CA VAL A 218 -16.65 -14.99 8.18
C VAL A 218 -16.00 -13.61 8.29
N ILE A 219 -15.63 -13.00 7.16
CA ILE A 219 -14.95 -11.71 7.11
C ILE A 219 -15.98 -10.59 7.16
N ARG A 220 -15.82 -9.69 8.12
CA ARG A 220 -16.74 -8.56 8.35
C ARG A 220 -16.40 -7.41 7.42
N ILE A 221 -16.90 -7.49 6.20
CA ILE A 221 -16.63 -6.51 5.15
C ILE A 221 -17.59 -5.31 5.26
N SER A 222 -17.04 -4.13 5.04
CA SER A 222 -17.81 -2.92 4.78
C SER A 222 -17.25 -2.19 3.56
N THR A 223 -18.12 -1.77 2.67
CA THR A 223 -17.79 -0.88 1.54
C THR A 223 -18.34 0.53 1.75
N ASP A 224 -18.72 0.89 2.99
CA ASP A 224 -19.10 2.26 3.37
C ASP A 224 -17.90 3.20 3.24
N THR A 225 -18.12 4.39 2.66
CA THR A 225 -17.11 5.44 2.49
C THR A 225 -16.48 5.83 3.83
N MET A 226 -17.29 5.97 4.89
CA MET A 226 -16.84 6.42 6.22
C MET A 226 -16.03 5.35 6.97
N LYS A 227 -16.15 4.07 6.57
CA LYS A 227 -15.41 2.97 7.20
C LYS A 227 -14.15 2.59 6.44
N SER A 228 -13.96 3.09 5.23
CA SER A 228 -12.84 2.72 4.38
C SER A 228 -11.50 2.92 5.10
N ILE A 229 -10.62 1.93 4.96
CA ILE A 229 -9.24 2.04 5.46
C ILE A 229 -8.46 3.11 4.68
N ILE A 230 -8.76 3.31 3.40
CA ILE A 230 -8.16 4.40 2.63
C ILE A 230 -9.12 5.59 2.67
N PRO A 231 -8.68 6.79 3.10
CA PRO A 231 -9.49 8.00 2.98
C PRO A 231 -9.92 8.21 1.54
N ILE A 232 -11.20 8.51 1.32
CA ILE A 232 -11.74 8.73 -0.03
C ILE A 232 -11.26 10.09 -0.53
N THR A 233 -10.37 10.07 -1.53
CA THR A 233 -9.80 11.27 -2.14
C THR A 233 -10.43 11.54 -3.50
N ARG A 234 -10.55 12.81 -3.89
CA ARG A 234 -11.03 13.19 -5.23
C ARG A 234 -9.96 13.06 -6.31
N GLY A 235 -8.68 13.07 -5.94
CA GLY A 235 -7.56 12.97 -6.87
C GLY A 235 -7.63 14.04 -7.97
N GLY A 236 -7.41 13.63 -9.20
CA GLY A 236 -7.39 14.47 -10.41
C GLY A 236 -8.78 14.86 -10.96
N ARG A 237 -9.86 14.70 -10.18
CA ARG A 237 -11.19 15.18 -10.57
C ARG A 237 -11.25 16.71 -10.58
N GLN A 238 -12.20 17.26 -11.35
CA GLN A 238 -12.42 18.70 -11.38
C GLN A 238 -12.80 19.24 -10.00
N LYS A 239 -12.07 20.27 -9.57
CA LYS A 239 -12.32 21.00 -8.31
C LYS A 239 -13.55 21.89 -8.49
N SER A 240 -14.34 22.03 -7.43
CA SER A 240 -15.53 22.90 -7.42
C SER A 240 -15.24 24.33 -6.95
N SER A 241 -14.06 24.53 -6.35
CA SER A 241 -13.56 25.83 -5.90
C SER A 241 -12.10 25.98 -6.28
N GLU A 242 -11.65 27.22 -6.47
CA GLU A 242 -10.24 27.57 -6.66
C GLU A 242 -9.47 27.59 -5.33
N GLU A 243 -10.17 27.55 -4.19
CA GLU A 243 -9.54 27.56 -2.87
C GLU A 243 -9.10 26.17 -2.44
N SER A 244 -7.81 26.04 -2.12
CA SER A 244 -7.22 24.85 -1.52
C SER A 244 -6.73 25.17 -0.11
N CYS A 245 -6.52 24.15 0.71
CA CYS A 245 -5.93 24.27 2.04
C CYS A 245 -5.01 23.09 2.30
N LEU A 246 -3.75 23.36 2.64
CA LEU A 246 -2.82 22.34 3.10
C LEU A 246 -2.86 22.25 4.63
N ALA A 247 -3.01 21.05 5.17
CA ALA A 247 -2.78 20.74 6.57
C ALA A 247 -1.69 19.67 6.69
N VAL A 248 -0.69 19.88 7.55
CA VAL A 248 0.41 18.92 7.76
C VAL A 248 0.52 18.56 9.24
N PHE A 249 0.32 17.28 9.52
CA PHE A 249 0.59 16.68 10.82
C PHE A 249 2.00 16.11 10.87
N PHE A 250 2.64 16.23 12.03
CA PHE A 250 3.97 15.69 12.30
C PHE A 250 3.87 14.34 13.01
N ALA A 251 4.90 13.51 12.90
CA ALA A 251 4.92 12.18 13.51
C ALA A 251 4.70 12.22 15.04
N GLY A 252 3.85 11.31 15.51
CA GLY A 252 3.47 11.12 16.90
C GLY A 252 2.43 10.00 17.05
N ASP A 253 2.16 9.59 18.29
CA ASP A 253 1.35 8.39 18.58
C ASP A 253 -0.09 8.46 18.03
N TYR A 254 -0.63 9.67 17.91
CA TYR A 254 -2.02 9.91 17.50
C TYR A 254 -2.14 10.52 16.09
N THR A 255 -1.05 10.62 15.33
CA THR A 255 -1.03 11.34 14.04
C THR A 255 -2.04 10.78 13.04
N THR A 256 -2.11 9.45 12.87
CA THR A 256 -3.08 8.81 11.97
C THR A 256 -4.52 9.05 12.41
N ALA A 257 -4.80 8.96 13.72
CA ALA A 257 -6.14 9.19 14.26
C ALA A 257 -6.56 10.67 14.11
N ASN A 258 -5.64 11.59 14.35
CA ASN A 258 -5.86 13.03 14.20
C ASN A 258 -6.11 13.42 12.74
N ALA A 259 -5.32 12.87 11.81
CA ALA A 259 -5.51 13.09 10.38
C ALA A 259 -6.89 12.60 9.92
N ARG A 260 -7.30 11.38 10.33
CA ARG A 260 -8.66 10.86 10.05
C ARG A 260 -9.74 11.76 10.63
N LYS A 261 -9.60 12.16 11.90
CA LYS A 261 -10.56 13.04 12.54
C LYS A 261 -10.69 14.39 11.81
N LEU A 262 -9.59 14.99 11.35
CA LEU A 262 -9.66 16.22 10.55
C LEU A 262 -10.38 15.99 9.22
N ILE A 263 -10.13 14.86 8.56
CA ILE A 263 -10.85 14.49 7.33
C ILE A 263 -12.36 14.38 7.61
N ASP A 264 -12.77 13.71 8.67
CA ASP A 264 -14.18 13.55 9.03
C ASP A 264 -14.85 14.91 9.33
N GLU A 265 -14.20 15.78 10.10
CA GLU A 265 -14.71 17.12 10.43
C GLU A 265 -14.81 18.03 9.20
N MET A 266 -13.79 18.01 8.33
CA MET A 266 -13.77 18.83 7.10
C MET A 266 -14.82 18.34 6.10
N THR A 267 -14.88 17.03 5.86
CA THR A 267 -15.87 16.44 4.93
C THR A 267 -17.29 16.56 5.45
N GLY A 268 -17.50 16.44 6.77
CA GLY A 268 -18.79 16.70 7.42
C GLY A 268 -19.28 18.14 7.28
N LYS A 269 -18.38 19.10 7.08
CA LYS A 269 -18.71 20.50 6.75
C LYS A 269 -18.82 20.78 5.24
N GLY A 270 -18.70 19.76 4.39
CA GLY A 270 -18.83 19.87 2.94
C GLY A 270 -17.55 20.21 2.18
N PHE A 271 -16.39 20.24 2.85
CA PHE A 271 -15.11 20.37 2.17
C PHE A 271 -14.69 19.04 1.54
N LEU A 272 -13.94 19.12 0.44
CA LEU A 272 -13.53 17.95 -0.33
C LEU A 272 -12.08 17.61 -0.05
N LEU A 273 -11.80 16.34 0.28
CA LEU A 273 -10.44 15.84 0.38
C LEU A 273 -9.89 15.56 -1.03
N VAL A 274 -8.90 16.34 -1.47
CA VAL A 274 -8.31 16.21 -2.81
C VAL A 274 -7.31 15.07 -2.85
N GLN A 275 -6.32 15.11 -1.96
CA GLN A 275 -5.26 14.11 -1.88
C GLN A 275 -4.59 14.15 -0.51
N THR A 276 -3.83 13.10 -0.22
CA THR A 276 -3.04 12.95 1.00
C THR A 276 -1.63 12.49 0.65
N LYS A 277 -0.69 12.66 1.58
CA LYS A 277 0.66 12.12 1.45
C LYS A 277 1.28 11.83 2.81
N GLU A 278 2.03 10.75 2.92
CA GLU A 278 2.95 10.48 4.02
C GLU A 278 4.38 10.41 3.49
N VAL A 279 5.24 11.31 3.96
CA VAL A 279 6.61 11.46 3.44
C VAL A 279 7.57 11.99 4.51
N SER A 280 8.83 11.55 4.49
CA SER A 280 9.87 12.12 5.35
C SER A 280 10.31 13.48 4.83
N MET A 281 10.18 14.53 5.63
CA MET A 281 10.46 15.91 5.23
C MET A 281 11.77 16.39 5.85
N LYS A 282 12.68 17.00 5.06
CA LYS A 282 13.91 17.60 5.59
C LYS A 282 13.69 19.07 5.95
N ALA A 283 14.63 19.66 6.69
CA ALA A 283 14.55 21.07 7.10
C ALA A 283 14.48 22.02 5.89
N GLU A 284 15.18 21.72 4.80
CA GLU A 284 15.14 22.49 3.55
C GLU A 284 13.75 22.46 2.90
N ASP A 285 13.09 21.29 2.91
CA ASP A 285 11.73 21.14 2.38
C ASP A 285 10.74 21.92 3.25
N ALA A 286 10.88 21.83 4.58
CA ALA A 286 10.07 22.58 5.53
C ALA A 286 10.22 24.10 5.37
N GLN A 287 11.42 24.61 5.07
CA GLN A 287 11.64 26.02 4.76
C GLN A 287 10.93 26.45 3.47
N ARG A 288 10.89 25.60 2.45
CA ARG A 288 10.18 25.88 1.19
C ARG A 288 8.66 25.91 1.39
N VAL A 289 8.12 24.93 2.11
CA VAL A 289 6.66 24.77 2.28
C VAL A 289 6.11 25.70 3.36
N PHE A 290 6.69 25.70 4.56
CA PHE A 290 6.14 26.43 5.71
C PHE A 290 6.63 27.87 5.80
N GLN A 291 7.61 28.25 4.98
CA GLN A 291 8.13 29.60 4.84
C GLN A 291 8.50 30.21 6.21
N GLN A 292 7.88 31.33 6.60
CA GLN A 292 8.16 32.02 7.85
C GLN A 292 7.84 31.19 9.11
N SER A 293 6.99 30.17 9.00
CA SER A 293 6.60 29.30 10.12
C SER A 293 7.50 28.07 10.25
N ALA A 294 8.47 27.87 9.35
CA ALA A 294 9.27 26.63 9.30
C ALA A 294 10.05 26.35 10.60
N SER A 295 10.57 27.38 11.27
CA SER A 295 11.31 27.26 12.53
C SER A 295 10.53 26.55 13.63
N ASP A 296 9.20 26.69 13.63
CA ASP A 296 8.33 26.12 14.66
C ASP A 296 8.09 24.62 14.50
N PHE A 297 8.37 24.10 13.30
CA PHE A 297 8.07 22.75 12.85
C PHE A 297 9.32 21.91 12.58
N ILE A 298 10.45 22.50 12.21
CA ILE A 298 11.72 21.79 11.96
C ILE A 298 12.09 20.81 13.10
N PRO A 299 11.98 21.17 14.40
CA PRO A 299 12.30 20.24 15.49
C PRO A 299 11.39 18.99 15.57
N LEU A 300 10.25 18.99 14.86
CA LEU A 300 9.31 17.87 14.85
C LEU A 300 9.61 16.85 13.74
N LEU A 301 10.41 17.22 12.73
CA LEU A 301 10.68 16.39 11.55
C LEU A 301 11.54 15.16 11.89
N GLU A 302 12.34 15.23 12.94
CA GLU A 302 13.18 14.11 13.42
C GLU A 302 12.35 12.95 13.97
N LYS A 303 11.07 13.18 14.29
CA LYS A 303 10.19 12.16 14.87
C LYS A 303 9.71 11.12 13.85
N GLY A 304 9.77 11.43 12.56
CA GLY A 304 9.29 10.54 11.50
C GLY A 304 8.60 11.28 10.35
N PRO A 305 7.94 10.55 9.43
CA PRO A 305 7.27 11.14 8.29
C PRO A 305 6.12 12.06 8.71
N VAL A 306 5.87 13.09 7.89
CA VAL A 306 4.73 13.98 8.04
C VAL A 306 3.55 13.45 7.23
N VAL A 307 2.33 13.74 7.68
CA VAL A 307 1.08 13.43 6.96
C VAL A 307 0.45 14.73 6.48
N ALA A 308 0.40 14.91 5.17
CA ALA A 308 -0.24 16.04 4.51
C ALA A 308 -1.64 15.69 4.00
N LEU A 309 -2.55 16.66 4.13
CA LEU A 309 -3.92 16.60 3.67
C LEU A 309 -4.20 17.87 2.84
N GLU A 310 -4.68 17.71 1.62
CA GLU A 310 -5.17 18.81 0.79
C GLU A 310 -6.70 18.81 0.78
N PHE A 311 -7.29 19.89 1.27
CA PHE A 311 -8.73 20.14 1.18
C PHE A 311 -9.05 21.18 0.11
N ASN A 312 -10.26 21.10 -0.47
CA ASN A 312 -10.77 22.05 -1.45
C ASN A 312 -12.21 22.47 -1.11
N GLY A 313 -12.52 23.75 -1.34
CA GLY A 313 -13.83 24.34 -1.09
C GLY A 313 -13.72 25.79 -0.66
N ASP A 314 -14.78 26.57 -0.87
CA ASP A 314 -14.80 27.98 -0.49
C ASP A 314 -14.73 28.12 1.05
N GLY A 315 -13.74 28.87 1.54
CA GLY A 315 -13.47 29.00 2.97
C GLY A 315 -12.73 27.80 3.59
N ALA A 316 -12.16 26.90 2.79
CA ALA A 316 -11.43 25.72 3.28
C ALA A 316 -10.31 26.08 4.26
N VAL A 317 -9.58 27.19 4.03
CA VAL A 317 -8.48 27.61 4.91
C VAL A 317 -9.00 28.02 6.30
N GLU A 318 -10.04 28.85 6.34
CA GLU A 318 -10.64 29.33 7.59
C GLU A 318 -11.33 28.17 8.34
N GLY A 319 -12.07 27.34 7.61
CA GLY A 319 -12.73 26.14 8.15
C GLY A 319 -11.74 25.16 8.78
N CYS A 320 -10.65 24.86 8.08
CA CYS A 320 -9.61 23.96 8.58
C CYS A 320 -8.97 24.51 9.86
N ARG A 321 -8.66 25.81 9.91
CA ARG A 321 -8.06 26.43 11.10
C ARG A 321 -8.98 26.44 12.31
N SER A 322 -10.25 26.75 12.10
CA SER A 322 -11.24 26.68 13.18
C SER A 322 -11.25 25.28 13.78
N ILE A 323 -11.34 24.24 12.95
CA ILE A 323 -11.31 22.85 13.43
C ILE A 323 -10.00 22.53 14.15
N ILE A 324 -8.85 22.94 13.61
CA ILE A 324 -7.55 22.74 14.27
C ILE A 324 -7.50 23.40 15.65
N ASN A 325 -7.98 24.63 15.78
CA ASN A 325 -7.98 25.35 17.06
C ASN A 325 -8.96 24.73 18.06
N ASP A 326 -10.14 24.30 17.62
CA ASP A 326 -11.18 23.78 18.50
C ASP A 326 -10.90 22.34 18.96
N VAL A 327 -10.41 21.50 18.04
CA VAL A 327 -10.29 20.04 18.24
C VAL A 327 -8.86 19.63 18.60
N PHE A 328 -7.86 20.37 18.12
CA PHE A 328 -6.44 19.98 18.18
C PHE A 328 -5.57 21.04 18.87
N SER A 329 -6.13 21.84 19.79
CA SER A 329 -5.46 22.96 20.49
C SER A 329 -4.11 22.62 21.16
N GLY A 330 -3.84 21.35 21.50
CA GLY A 330 -2.57 20.88 22.05
C GLY A 330 -1.58 20.28 21.03
N THR A 331 -1.97 20.17 19.76
CA THR A 331 -1.17 19.52 18.71
C THR A 331 -0.65 20.55 17.72
N LYS A 332 0.66 20.55 17.48
CA LYS A 332 1.24 21.37 16.42
C LYS A 332 0.88 20.79 15.05
N VAL A 333 0.12 21.55 14.27
CA VAL A 333 -0.28 21.22 12.90
C VAL A 333 -0.01 22.45 12.04
N PHE A 334 0.66 22.29 10.92
CA PHE A 334 0.74 23.37 9.94
C PHE A 334 -0.58 23.46 9.18
N VAL A 335 -1.10 24.67 8.99
CA VAL A 335 -2.26 24.94 8.14
C VAL A 335 -1.94 26.16 7.28
N SER A 336 -2.32 26.11 6.00
CA SER A 336 -2.15 27.22 5.06
C SER A 336 -2.57 28.58 5.64
N VAL A 337 -1.83 29.63 5.29
CA VAL A 337 -1.97 30.93 5.98
C VAL A 337 -3.16 31.75 5.49
N ASN A 338 -3.51 31.62 4.23
CA ASN A 338 -4.69 32.26 3.64
C ASN A 338 -4.90 31.65 2.25
N LYS A 339 -6.05 31.95 1.63
CA LYS A 339 -6.40 31.50 0.28
C LYS A 339 -5.32 31.82 -0.76
N ALA A 340 -4.65 32.97 -0.67
CA ALA A 340 -3.68 33.41 -1.67
C ALA A 340 -2.35 32.62 -1.62
N SER A 341 -1.93 32.14 -0.45
CA SER A 341 -0.71 31.33 -0.29
C SER A 341 -0.97 29.82 -0.37
N ALA A 342 -2.20 29.37 -0.14
CA ALA A 342 -2.48 27.95 0.04
C ALA A 342 -2.18 27.09 -1.19
N SER A 343 -2.39 27.60 -2.41
CA SER A 343 -2.00 26.90 -3.64
C SER A 343 -0.49 26.71 -3.71
N GLN A 344 0.29 27.74 -3.36
CA GLN A 344 1.75 27.67 -3.31
C GLN A 344 2.23 26.68 -2.23
N ASP A 345 1.57 26.62 -1.08
CA ASP A 345 1.88 25.65 -0.01
C ASP A 345 1.70 24.22 -0.53
N VAL A 346 0.56 23.94 -1.17
CA VAL A 346 0.22 22.65 -1.80
C VAL A 346 1.25 22.29 -2.87
N ASP A 347 1.50 23.18 -3.84
CA ASP A 347 2.42 22.94 -4.94
C ASP A 347 3.85 22.67 -4.41
N SER A 348 4.31 23.48 -3.46
CA SER A 348 5.62 23.32 -2.85
C SER A 348 5.75 21.98 -2.14
N PHE A 349 4.68 21.54 -1.46
CA PHE A 349 4.66 20.26 -0.76
C PHE A 349 4.73 19.07 -1.73
N TYR A 350 3.82 19.02 -2.71
CA TYR A 350 3.76 17.88 -3.63
C TYR A 350 4.96 17.82 -4.57
N ASN A 351 5.52 18.96 -4.97
CA ASN A 351 6.74 19.00 -5.77
C ASN A 351 7.92 18.28 -5.06
N PHE A 352 8.17 18.55 -3.77
CA PHE A 352 9.25 17.85 -3.08
C PHE A 352 8.91 16.38 -2.81
N ALA A 353 7.65 16.10 -2.43
CA ALA A 353 7.22 14.75 -2.11
C ALA A 353 7.33 13.81 -3.32
N ASP A 354 7.00 14.30 -4.51
CA ASP A 354 7.10 13.53 -5.75
C ASP A 354 8.55 13.35 -6.21
N MET A 355 9.42 14.36 -6.03
CA MET A 355 10.86 14.21 -6.27
C MET A 355 11.50 13.14 -5.39
N GLN A 356 11.07 13.05 -4.12
CA GLN A 356 11.62 12.07 -3.18
C GLN A 356 11.15 10.64 -3.45
N MET A 357 9.94 10.47 -3.99
CA MET A 357 9.41 9.13 -4.34
C MET A 357 9.87 8.62 -5.70
N ALA A 358 10.40 9.50 -6.56
CA ALA A 358 10.99 9.13 -7.84
C ALA A 358 12.45 8.64 -7.72
N MET A 359 13.10 8.90 -6.58
CA MET A 359 14.43 8.39 -6.22
C MET A 359 14.33 7.08 -5.43
#